data_AF-A0A091BA17-F1
#
_entry.id   AF-A0A091BA17-F1
#
_cell.length_a   1.000
_cell.length_b   1.000
_cell.length_c   1.000
_cell.angle_alpha   90.00
_cell.angle_beta   90.00
_cell.angle_gamma   90.00
#
_symmetry.space_group_name_H-M   'P 1'
#
loop_
_entity.id
_entity.type
_entity.pdbx_description
1 polymer ?
#
loop_
_entity_poly.entity_id
_entity_poly.type
_entity_poly.pdbx_seq_one_letter_code
_entity_poly.pdbx_strand_id
1 'polypeptide(L)'
;MTWIKVRARRRGETAAVRATPEIRMRRPVLAPLTLFAAICAGGFALAAVDAAAGDAAHDGHARHSPHEDDLADGLARYVVAAQAAVDAIDADAPVAQQAQALETLADDAIALVEPFVQRFPACGDYLRASTGLREAWRTLSPARIEADYHHDGALPPVADPRERARCYQMKDLVVHPLTARRLLEEPAPDRAALRHEIVEVVAHGGALRAMVSRR
;
A
#
# COMPACT_ATOMS: atom_id res chain seq x y z
N MET A 1 18.20 -56.22 -12.13
CA MET A 1 18.19 -54.83 -12.66
C MET A 1 19.45 -54.13 -12.19
N THR A 2 20.20 -53.62 -13.15
CA THR A 2 21.63 -53.31 -13.07
C THR A 2 21.89 -51.97 -12.38
N TRP A 3 22.85 -51.98 -11.45
CA TRP A 3 23.35 -50.81 -10.75
C TRP A 3 24.21 -49.94 -11.69
N ILE A 4 23.93 -48.64 -11.76
CA ILE A 4 24.86 -47.66 -12.35
C ILE A 4 25.36 -46.76 -11.22
N LYS A 5 26.59 -47.01 -10.78
CA LYS A 5 27.41 -46.06 -10.02
C LYS A 5 27.96 -45.03 -11.01
N VAL A 6 27.59 -43.76 -10.89
CA VAL A 6 28.37 -42.66 -11.49
C VAL A 6 29.08 -41.90 -10.39
N ARG A 7 30.36 -41.70 -10.67
CA ARG A 7 31.46 -41.29 -9.80
C ARG A 7 31.47 -39.77 -9.63
N ALA A 8 31.75 -39.34 -8.41
CA ALA A 8 32.05 -37.96 -8.05
C ALA A 8 33.19 -37.36 -8.89
N ARG A 9 33.05 -36.07 -9.24
CA ARG A 9 34.17 -35.21 -9.65
C ARG A 9 34.15 -33.93 -8.80
N ARG A 10 35.12 -33.83 -7.88
CA ARG A 10 35.54 -32.56 -7.26
C ARG A 10 36.53 -31.87 -8.18
N ARG A 11 36.29 -30.60 -8.50
CA ARG A 11 37.25 -29.49 -8.73
C ARG A 11 36.45 -28.23 -8.38
N GLY A 12 36.80 -27.37 -7.43
CA GLY A 12 38.14 -26.86 -7.17
C GLY A 12 38.38 -25.63 -8.05
N GLU A 13 37.51 -24.62 -7.95
CA GLU A 13 37.73 -23.30 -8.56
C GLU A 13 37.68 -22.25 -7.45
N THR A 14 38.87 -21.81 -7.06
CA THR A 14 39.12 -20.62 -6.25
C THR A 14 38.77 -19.40 -7.10
N ALA A 15 37.63 -18.77 -6.83
CA ALA A 15 37.30 -17.47 -7.40
C ALA A 15 38.23 -16.40 -6.79
N ALA A 16 39.01 -15.76 -7.66
CA ALA A 16 39.87 -14.65 -7.31
C ALA A 16 39.04 -13.45 -6.85
N VAL A 17 39.23 -13.04 -5.60
CA VAL A 17 38.72 -11.79 -5.03
C VAL A 17 39.44 -10.63 -5.72
N ARG A 18 38.75 -9.90 -6.60
CA ARG A 18 39.21 -8.60 -7.08
C ARG A 18 38.87 -7.56 -6.03
N ALA A 19 39.91 -6.98 -5.43
CA ALA A 19 39.81 -5.82 -4.56
C ALA A 19 39.24 -4.63 -5.35
N THR A 20 38.15 -4.05 -4.86
CA THR A 20 37.59 -2.78 -5.31
C THR A 20 38.39 -1.61 -4.71
N PRO A 21 38.66 -0.54 -5.48
CA PRO A 21 39.30 0.65 -4.93
C PRO A 21 38.35 1.42 -4.01
N GLU A 22 38.87 1.83 -2.84
CA GLU A 22 38.19 2.74 -1.91
C GLU A 22 37.88 4.08 -2.60
N ILE A 23 36.58 4.34 -2.83
CA ILE A 23 36.11 5.66 -3.23
C ILE A 23 35.93 6.48 -1.95
N ARG A 24 36.94 7.30 -1.66
CA ARG A 24 36.93 8.31 -0.60
C ARG A 24 35.98 9.46 -0.99
N MET A 25 34.69 9.30 -0.69
CA MET A 25 33.71 10.39 -0.87
C MET A 25 33.92 11.48 0.18
N ARG A 26 34.15 12.69 -0.33
CA ARG A 26 34.34 13.93 0.43
C ARG A 26 33.01 14.34 1.08
N ARG A 27 33.07 14.70 2.36
CA ARG A 27 31.95 15.29 3.12
C ARG A 27 31.61 16.67 2.55
N PRO A 28 30.36 16.95 2.12
CA PRO A 28 29.90 18.32 1.95
C PRO A 28 29.60 18.95 3.31
N VAL A 29 30.06 20.20 3.44
CA VAL A 29 30.00 21.08 4.61
C VAL A 29 28.56 21.55 4.83
N LEU A 30 28.12 21.53 6.09
CA LEU A 30 26.88 22.18 6.55
C LEU A 30 26.90 23.68 6.27
N ALA A 31 25.82 24.21 5.69
CA ALA A 31 25.49 25.62 5.75
C ALA A 31 24.19 25.79 6.57
N PRO A 32 24.17 26.62 7.63
CA PRO A 32 22.96 26.99 8.33
C PRO A 32 22.30 28.18 7.60
N LEU A 33 21.01 28.06 7.26
CA LEU A 33 20.23 29.21 6.79
C LEU A 33 19.01 29.43 7.68
N THR A 34 19.24 30.32 8.65
CA THR A 34 18.38 31.42 9.09
C THR A 34 16.86 31.27 8.96
N LEU A 35 16.26 31.03 10.12
CA LEU A 35 15.09 31.70 10.70
C LEU A 35 14.72 33.04 10.02
N PHE A 36 13.51 33.13 9.45
CA PHE A 36 12.77 34.38 9.34
C PHE A 36 11.39 34.23 9.95
N ALA A 37 11.06 35.21 10.78
CA ALA A 37 9.85 35.31 11.58
C ALA A 37 8.70 35.98 10.82
N ALA A 38 7.54 35.94 11.48
CA ALA A 38 6.52 36.99 11.58
C ALA A 38 5.24 36.89 10.72
N ILE A 39 4.17 36.55 11.44
CA ILE A 39 2.97 37.37 11.68
C ILE A 39 2.31 38.00 10.44
N CYS A 40 1.10 37.50 10.11
CA CYS A 40 -0.03 38.35 9.78
C CYS A 40 -1.32 37.71 10.34
N ALA A 41 -1.75 38.19 11.50
CA ALA A 41 -3.15 38.14 11.90
C ALA A 41 -3.89 39.23 11.11
N GLY A 42 -4.99 38.88 10.47
CA GLY A 42 -5.82 39.84 9.73
C GLY A 42 -7.18 39.22 9.46
N GLY A 43 -8.11 39.42 10.40
CA GLY A 43 -9.52 39.17 10.15
C GLY A 43 -10.07 40.21 9.19
N PHE A 44 -10.96 39.79 8.29
CA PHE A 44 -11.83 40.71 7.57
C PHE A 44 -13.20 40.06 7.29
N ALA A 45 -14.20 40.71 7.90
CA ALA A 45 -15.57 40.96 7.47
C ALA A 45 -16.43 39.84 6.82
N LEU A 46 -17.52 39.52 7.53
CA LEU A 46 -18.82 39.20 6.93
C LEU A 46 -19.25 40.30 5.95
N ALA A 47 -19.71 39.90 4.78
CA ALA A 47 -20.74 40.62 4.03
C ALA A 47 -21.67 39.59 3.37
N ALA A 48 -22.95 39.64 3.77
CA ALA A 48 -24.04 38.97 3.07
C ALA A 48 -24.45 39.84 1.86
N VAL A 49 -24.79 39.20 0.75
CA VAL A 49 -25.71 39.74 -0.26
C VAL A 49 -26.48 38.60 -0.90
N ASP A 50 -27.77 38.87 -1.02
CA ASP A 50 -28.86 38.01 -1.45
C ASP A 50 -29.04 38.03 -2.97
N ALA A 51 -29.75 37.01 -3.46
CA ALA A 51 -30.47 36.90 -4.73
C ALA A 51 -29.72 37.06 -6.07
N ALA A 52 -29.82 36.04 -6.93
CA ALA A 52 -30.75 36.08 -8.06
C ALA A 52 -30.70 34.80 -8.93
N ALA A 53 -31.86 34.51 -9.50
CA ALA A 53 -32.17 33.49 -10.49
C ALA A 53 -31.09 33.27 -11.56
N GLY A 54 -30.84 32.00 -11.88
CA GLY A 54 -30.04 31.55 -13.00
C GLY A 54 -30.75 30.40 -13.72
N ASP A 55 -30.91 30.59 -15.02
CA ASP A 55 -31.61 29.76 -15.99
C ASP A 55 -31.29 28.26 -15.93
N ALA A 56 -32.31 27.47 -16.29
CA ALA A 56 -32.22 26.06 -16.60
C ALA A 56 -31.38 25.82 -17.87
N ALA A 57 -30.06 25.83 -17.73
CA ALA A 57 -29.15 25.26 -18.71
C ALA A 57 -29.06 23.75 -18.52
N HIS A 58 -29.32 23.00 -19.59
CA HIS A 58 -29.11 21.56 -19.67
C HIS A 58 -27.61 21.23 -19.57
N ASP A 59 -27.09 21.16 -18.35
CA ASP A 59 -25.78 20.56 -18.10
C ASP A 59 -25.94 19.05 -18.00
N GLY A 60 -25.42 18.35 -19.01
CA GLY A 60 -25.18 16.91 -18.99
C GLY A 60 -24.06 16.54 -18.02
N HIS A 61 -24.16 16.97 -16.77
CA HIS A 61 -23.36 16.40 -15.69
C HIS A 61 -23.84 14.96 -15.51
N ALA A 62 -23.00 14.01 -15.93
CA ALA A 62 -23.13 12.62 -15.52
C ALA A 62 -23.31 12.64 -14.00
N ARG A 63 -24.53 12.29 -13.54
CA ARG A 63 -24.85 12.21 -12.12
C ARG A 63 -23.93 11.13 -11.55
N HIS A 64 -22.85 11.56 -10.92
CA HIS A 64 -21.99 10.66 -10.15
C HIS A 64 -22.85 10.10 -9.04
N SER A 65 -22.91 8.78 -8.93
CA SER A 65 -23.64 8.16 -7.82
C SER A 65 -22.91 8.53 -6.53
N PRO A 66 -23.63 8.86 -5.43
CA PRO A 66 -23.00 9.20 -4.15
C PRO A 66 -21.92 8.20 -3.70
N HIS A 67 -22.13 6.92 -4.01
CA HIS A 67 -21.20 5.84 -3.72
C HIS A 67 -19.85 5.88 -4.49
N GLU A 68 -19.78 6.59 -5.63
CA GLU A 68 -18.57 6.66 -6.45
C GLU A 68 -17.58 7.69 -5.90
N ASP A 69 -18.08 8.84 -5.45
CA ASP A 69 -17.27 9.87 -4.77
C ASP A 69 -16.73 9.31 -3.44
N ASP A 70 -17.54 8.50 -2.74
CA ASP A 70 -17.15 7.84 -1.50
C ASP A 70 -15.95 6.89 -1.67
N LEU A 71 -15.89 6.11 -2.76
CA LEU A 71 -14.79 5.17 -3.01
C LEU A 71 -13.49 5.89 -3.40
N ALA A 72 -13.57 6.88 -4.29
CA ALA A 72 -12.40 7.65 -4.71
C ALA A 72 -11.79 8.43 -3.54
N ASP A 73 -12.63 9.06 -2.72
CA ASP A 73 -12.20 9.77 -1.52
C ASP A 73 -11.69 8.80 -0.44
N GLY A 74 -12.31 7.63 -0.30
CA GLY A 74 -11.85 6.55 0.56
C GLY A 74 -10.43 6.10 0.21
N LEU A 75 -10.16 5.81 -1.06
CA LEU A 75 -8.83 5.48 -1.55
C LEU A 75 -7.84 6.64 -1.39
N ALA A 76 -8.28 7.89 -1.55
CA ALA A 76 -7.42 9.05 -1.32
C ALA A 76 -6.98 9.17 0.14
N ARG A 77 -7.91 9.05 1.09
CA ARG A 77 -7.60 9.04 2.54
C ARG A 77 -6.69 7.87 2.91
N TYR A 78 -6.98 6.71 2.35
CA TYR A 78 -6.19 5.50 2.57
C TYR A 78 -4.73 5.68 2.15
N VAL A 79 -4.47 6.23 0.95
CA VAL A 79 -3.11 6.50 0.47
C VAL A 79 -2.37 7.50 1.36
N VAL A 80 -3.06 8.52 1.89
CA VAL A 80 -2.47 9.46 2.86
C VAL A 80 -2.08 8.75 4.16
N ALA A 81 -2.96 7.89 4.69
CA ALA A 81 -2.65 7.09 5.88
C ALA A 81 -1.48 6.14 5.64
N ALA A 82 -1.40 5.52 4.46
CA ALA A 82 -0.30 4.63 4.09
C ALA A 82 1.04 5.39 4.04
N GLN A 83 1.06 6.59 3.47
CA GLN A 83 2.24 7.44 3.48
C GLN A 83 2.67 7.81 4.91
N ALA A 84 1.72 8.17 5.78
CA ALA A 84 2.01 8.45 7.18
C ALA A 84 2.59 7.24 7.92
N ALA A 85 2.17 6.01 7.56
CA ALA A 85 2.76 4.79 8.10
C ALA A 85 4.20 4.59 7.61
N VAL A 86 4.50 4.83 6.31
CA VAL A 86 5.88 4.85 5.79
C VAL A 86 6.74 5.84 6.58
N ASP A 87 6.24 7.05 6.78
CA ASP A 87 6.99 8.11 7.49
C ASP A 87 7.26 7.71 8.95
N ALA A 88 6.29 7.06 9.62
CA ALA A 88 6.47 6.54 10.98
C ALA A 88 7.52 5.41 11.04
N ILE A 89 7.56 4.54 10.03
CA ILE A 89 8.58 3.50 9.90
C ILE A 89 9.95 4.12 9.66
N ASP A 90 10.06 5.10 8.77
CA ASP A 90 11.31 5.79 8.45
C ASP A 90 11.85 6.59 9.65
N ALA A 91 10.97 7.16 10.46
CA ALA A 91 11.29 7.89 11.68
C ALA A 91 11.62 7.00 12.89
N ASP A 92 11.54 5.67 12.75
CA ASP A 92 11.69 4.71 13.86
C ASP A 92 10.72 5.00 15.01
N ALA A 93 9.46 5.30 14.68
CA ALA A 93 8.41 5.50 15.67
C ALA A 93 8.30 4.26 16.58
N PRO A 94 7.80 4.41 17.83
CA PRO A 94 7.62 3.27 18.73
C PRO A 94 6.86 2.10 18.08
N VAL A 95 7.30 0.87 18.33
CA VAL A 95 6.71 -0.36 17.74
C VAL A 95 5.18 -0.41 17.90
N ALA A 96 4.65 -0.01 19.07
CA ALA A 96 3.21 0.04 19.31
C ALA A 96 2.48 1.02 18.37
N GLN A 97 3.09 2.15 18.05
CA GLN A 97 2.55 3.12 17.11
C GLN A 97 2.57 2.59 15.67
N GLN A 98 3.67 1.96 15.26
CA GLN A 98 3.75 1.30 13.94
C GLN A 98 2.70 0.20 13.82
N ALA A 99 2.61 -0.68 14.83
CA ALA A 99 1.62 -1.75 14.87
C ALA A 99 0.19 -1.23 14.75
N GLN A 100 -0.16 -0.18 15.49
CA GLN A 100 -1.48 0.45 15.41
C GLN A 100 -1.76 1.00 14.00
N ALA A 101 -0.80 1.71 13.40
CA ALA A 101 -0.96 2.26 12.05
C ALA A 101 -1.20 1.15 11.01
N LEU A 102 -0.44 0.05 11.10
CA LEU A 102 -0.57 -1.09 10.20
C LEU A 102 -1.91 -1.82 10.35
N GLU A 103 -2.38 -2.00 11.57
CA GLU A 103 -3.70 -2.61 11.80
C GLU A 103 -4.84 -1.69 11.34
N THR A 104 -4.74 -0.37 11.58
CA THR A 104 -5.69 0.62 11.05
C THR A 104 -5.72 0.61 9.52
N LEU A 105 -4.56 0.52 8.84
CA LEU A 105 -4.53 0.38 7.39
C LEU A 105 -5.21 -0.91 6.92
N ALA A 106 -4.99 -2.04 7.58
CA ALA A 106 -5.68 -3.27 7.21
C ALA A 106 -7.21 -3.12 7.34
N ASP A 107 -7.68 -2.53 8.44
CA ASP A 107 -9.10 -2.32 8.70
C ASP A 107 -9.74 -1.34 7.71
N ASP A 108 -9.04 -0.24 7.38
CA ASP A 108 -9.48 0.74 6.38
C ASP A 108 -9.55 0.11 4.98
N ALA A 109 -8.57 -0.70 4.59
CA ALA A 109 -8.58 -1.41 3.30
C ALA A 109 -9.76 -2.39 3.21
N ILE A 110 -10.06 -3.12 4.29
CA ILE A 110 -11.21 -4.03 4.36
C ILE A 110 -12.52 -3.26 4.20
N ALA A 111 -12.65 -2.09 4.83
CA ALA A 111 -13.83 -1.24 4.70
C ALA A 111 -14.06 -0.76 3.26
N LEU A 112 -13.00 -0.64 2.45
CA LEU A 112 -13.07 -0.28 1.04
C LEU A 112 -13.47 -1.44 0.12
N VAL A 113 -13.39 -2.70 0.57
CA VAL A 113 -13.67 -3.88 -0.27
C VAL A 113 -15.11 -3.86 -0.78
N GLU A 114 -16.10 -3.62 0.07
CA GLU A 114 -17.50 -3.72 -0.36
C GLU A 114 -17.90 -2.62 -1.36
N PRO A 115 -17.59 -1.32 -1.13
CA PRO A 115 -17.77 -0.29 -2.15
C PRO A 115 -17.03 -0.60 -3.46
N PHE A 116 -15.82 -1.17 -3.37
CA PHE A 116 -15.05 -1.57 -4.55
C PHE A 116 -15.75 -2.70 -5.33
N VAL A 117 -16.26 -3.72 -4.63
CA VAL A 117 -16.99 -4.85 -5.23
C VAL A 117 -18.30 -4.40 -5.86
N GLN A 118 -19.01 -3.43 -5.27
CA GLN A 118 -20.19 -2.85 -5.89
C GLN A 118 -19.86 -2.20 -7.25
N ARG A 119 -18.68 -1.59 -7.37
CA ARG A 119 -18.20 -1.00 -8.62
C ARG A 119 -17.63 -2.04 -9.60
N PHE A 120 -16.97 -3.07 -9.09
CA PHE A 120 -16.32 -4.14 -9.86
C PHE A 120 -16.78 -5.52 -9.38
N PRO A 121 -18.01 -5.97 -9.71
CA PRO A 121 -18.59 -7.19 -9.15
C PRO A 121 -17.78 -8.47 -9.42
N ALA A 122 -17.02 -8.50 -10.52
CA ALA A 122 -16.15 -9.62 -10.88
C ALA A 122 -14.99 -9.86 -9.86
N CYS A 123 -14.69 -8.89 -9.01
CA CYS A 123 -13.72 -9.02 -7.92
C CYS A 123 -14.32 -9.60 -6.63
N GLY A 124 -15.64 -9.79 -6.53
CA GLY A 124 -16.34 -10.03 -5.28
C GLY A 124 -15.81 -11.20 -4.45
N ASP A 125 -15.81 -12.40 -5.01
CA ASP A 125 -15.41 -13.61 -4.28
C ASP A 125 -13.92 -13.61 -3.96
N TYR A 126 -13.11 -13.10 -4.89
CA TYR A 126 -11.67 -12.91 -4.73
C TYR A 126 -11.34 -11.99 -3.56
N LEU A 127 -11.91 -10.79 -3.52
CA LEU A 127 -11.61 -9.80 -2.49
C LEU A 127 -12.18 -10.18 -1.14
N ARG A 128 -13.40 -10.74 -1.08
CA ARG A 128 -13.97 -11.23 0.18
C ARG A 128 -13.18 -12.41 0.75
N ALA A 129 -12.61 -13.28 -0.08
CA ALA A 129 -11.70 -14.32 0.41
C ALA A 129 -10.41 -13.71 1.01
N SER A 130 -9.88 -12.64 0.41
CA SER A 130 -8.67 -11.99 0.94
C SER A 130 -8.84 -11.33 2.30
N THR A 131 -10.05 -10.86 2.66
CA THR A 131 -10.28 -10.25 3.98
C THR A 131 -10.14 -11.25 5.13
N GLY A 132 -10.27 -12.56 4.86
CA GLY A 132 -10.01 -13.62 5.84
C GLY A 132 -8.59 -13.60 6.41
N LEU A 133 -7.62 -12.97 5.72
CA LEU A 133 -6.28 -12.76 6.27
C LEU A 133 -6.30 -11.96 7.58
N ARG A 134 -7.28 -11.07 7.78
CA ARG A 134 -7.40 -10.26 9.01
C ARG A 134 -7.55 -11.12 10.26
N GLU A 135 -8.17 -12.28 10.13
CA GLU A 135 -8.34 -13.23 11.24
C GLU A 135 -7.14 -14.18 11.36
N ALA A 136 -6.48 -14.49 10.25
CA ALA A 136 -5.42 -15.50 10.19
C ALA A 136 -4.00 -14.95 10.38
N TRP A 137 -3.73 -13.67 10.12
CA TRP A 137 -2.35 -13.15 9.97
C TRP A 137 -1.43 -13.45 11.17
N ARG A 138 -1.97 -13.46 12.39
CA ARG A 138 -1.19 -13.73 13.62
C ARG A 138 -0.66 -15.17 13.70
N THR A 139 -1.33 -16.11 13.03
CA THR A 139 -0.96 -17.53 13.07
C THR A 139 -0.14 -17.96 11.85
N LEU A 140 -0.11 -17.13 10.81
CA LEU A 140 0.67 -17.37 9.60
C LEU A 140 2.09 -16.84 9.75
N SER A 141 3.04 -17.52 9.08
CA SER A 141 4.38 -16.96 8.87
C SER A 141 4.37 -15.99 7.69
N PRO A 142 5.32 -15.03 7.60
CA PRO A 142 5.44 -14.17 6.42
C PRO A 142 5.47 -14.96 5.10
N ALA A 143 6.21 -16.07 5.05
CA ALA A 143 6.27 -16.93 3.86
C ALA A 143 4.93 -17.60 3.49
N ARG A 144 4.07 -17.87 4.48
CA ARG A 144 2.71 -18.36 4.22
C ARG A 144 1.80 -17.25 3.73
N ILE A 145 1.90 -16.04 4.28
CA ILE A 145 1.14 -14.88 3.79
C ILE A 145 1.53 -14.60 2.32
N GLU A 146 2.83 -14.65 2.00
CA GLU A 146 3.34 -14.53 0.63
C GLU A 146 2.70 -15.56 -0.32
N ALA A 147 2.82 -16.85 0.01
CA ALA A 147 2.32 -17.91 -0.85
C ALA A 147 0.79 -17.91 -0.98
N ASP A 148 0.08 -17.70 0.12
CA ASP A 148 -1.36 -17.91 0.18
C ASP A 148 -2.14 -16.66 -0.25
N TYR A 149 -1.61 -15.47 0.02
CA TYR A 149 -2.32 -14.20 -0.22
C TYR A 149 -1.61 -13.30 -1.23
N HIS A 150 -0.28 -13.14 -1.23
CA HIS A 150 0.39 -12.38 -2.30
C HIS A 150 0.35 -13.12 -3.63
N HIS A 151 0.51 -14.45 -3.61
CA HIS A 151 0.48 -15.33 -4.79
C HIS A 151 -0.80 -16.15 -4.95
N ASP A 152 -1.87 -15.76 -4.28
CA ASP A 152 -3.22 -16.32 -4.44
C ASP A 152 -3.37 -17.82 -4.09
N GLY A 153 -2.42 -18.43 -3.38
CA GLY A 153 -2.47 -19.87 -3.05
C GLY A 153 -3.70 -20.31 -2.25
N ALA A 154 -4.33 -19.39 -1.51
CA ALA A 154 -5.57 -19.62 -0.76
C ALA A 154 -6.78 -18.87 -1.33
N LEU A 155 -6.63 -18.11 -2.42
CA LEU A 155 -7.69 -17.28 -2.98
C LEU A 155 -8.36 -17.98 -4.18
N PRO A 156 -9.67 -17.77 -4.41
CA PRO A 156 -10.31 -18.23 -5.63
C PRO A 156 -9.76 -17.45 -6.83
N PRO A 157 -9.91 -17.92 -8.08
CA PRO A 157 -9.54 -17.13 -9.24
C PRO A 157 -10.48 -15.91 -9.40
N VAL A 158 -9.97 -14.82 -10.00
CA VAL A 158 -10.81 -13.68 -10.41
C VAL A 158 -11.77 -14.11 -11.53
N ALA A 159 -13.05 -13.77 -11.39
CA ALA A 159 -14.10 -14.24 -12.30
C ALA A 159 -13.96 -13.70 -13.74
N ASP A 160 -13.55 -12.43 -13.90
CA ASP A 160 -13.25 -11.82 -15.20
C ASP A 160 -11.74 -11.47 -15.31
N PRO A 161 -10.98 -12.12 -16.21
CA PRO A 161 -9.57 -11.81 -16.43
C PRO A 161 -9.27 -10.34 -16.79
N ARG A 162 -10.25 -9.61 -17.33
CA ARG A 162 -10.13 -8.17 -17.66
C ARG A 162 -10.08 -7.30 -16.40
N GLU A 163 -10.68 -7.77 -15.31
CA GLU A 163 -10.72 -7.09 -14.02
C GLU A 163 -9.57 -7.50 -13.10
N ARG A 164 -8.81 -8.55 -13.46
CA ARG A 164 -7.71 -9.10 -12.65
C ARG A 164 -6.75 -8.04 -12.12
N ALA A 165 -6.34 -7.10 -12.95
CA ALA A 165 -5.45 -6.03 -12.51
C ALA A 165 -6.06 -5.20 -11.36
N ARG A 166 -7.34 -4.83 -11.46
CA ARG A 166 -8.04 -4.06 -10.42
C ARG A 166 -8.25 -4.89 -9.15
N CYS A 167 -8.65 -6.15 -9.29
CA CYS A 167 -8.85 -7.02 -8.14
C CYS A 167 -7.53 -7.27 -7.39
N TYR A 168 -6.42 -7.48 -8.10
CA TYR A 168 -5.10 -7.70 -7.48
C TYR A 168 -4.65 -6.47 -6.69
N GLN A 169 -4.72 -5.30 -7.31
CA GLN A 169 -4.35 -4.04 -6.66
C GLN A 169 -5.18 -3.78 -5.39
N MET A 170 -6.47 -4.15 -5.38
CA MET A 170 -7.33 -3.97 -4.21
C MET A 170 -7.05 -4.98 -3.10
N LYS A 171 -6.75 -6.23 -3.46
CA LYS A 171 -6.27 -7.24 -2.49
C LYS A 171 -5.02 -6.74 -1.80
N ASP A 172 -4.07 -6.20 -2.55
CA ASP A 172 -2.75 -5.84 -2.03
C ASP A 172 -2.84 -4.71 -0.98
N LEU A 173 -3.90 -3.87 -1.01
CA LEU A 173 -4.20 -2.92 0.07
C LEU A 173 -4.52 -3.61 1.41
N VAL A 174 -5.05 -4.83 1.40
CA VAL A 174 -5.33 -5.62 2.61
C VAL A 174 -4.10 -6.44 3.02
N VAL A 175 -3.43 -7.06 2.05
CA VAL A 175 -2.38 -8.06 2.32
C VAL A 175 -1.08 -7.41 2.79
N HIS A 176 -0.62 -6.33 2.17
CA HIS A 176 0.65 -5.70 2.55
C HIS A 176 0.65 -5.16 3.99
N PRO A 177 -0.36 -4.43 4.50
CA PRO A 177 -0.35 -3.98 5.89
C PRO A 177 -0.31 -5.13 6.90
N LEU A 178 -1.01 -6.23 6.63
CA LEU A 178 -0.99 -7.41 7.50
C LEU A 178 0.33 -8.18 7.42
N THR A 179 0.97 -8.20 6.24
CA THR A 179 2.32 -8.76 6.07
C THR A 179 3.35 -7.95 6.84
N ALA A 180 3.34 -6.62 6.69
CA ALA A 180 4.17 -5.71 7.46
C ALA A 180 3.94 -5.87 8.97
N ARG A 181 2.68 -6.01 9.38
CA ARG A 181 2.31 -6.21 10.78
C ARG A 181 2.87 -7.51 11.33
N ARG A 182 2.89 -8.59 10.53
CA ARG A 182 3.48 -9.88 10.91
C ARG A 182 5.01 -9.80 10.97
N LEU A 183 5.65 -9.11 10.01
CA LEU A 183 7.10 -8.87 9.99
C LEU A 183 7.54 -8.10 11.24
N LEU A 184 6.74 -7.13 11.70
CA LEU A 184 7.01 -6.35 12.90
C LEU A 184 7.07 -7.20 14.19
N GLU A 185 6.41 -8.36 14.23
CA GLU A 185 6.42 -9.27 15.39
C GLU A 185 7.58 -10.27 15.39
N GLU A 186 8.40 -10.30 14.33
CA GLU A 186 9.58 -11.15 14.33
C GLU A 186 10.60 -10.71 15.40
N PRO A 187 11.37 -11.63 16.01
CA PRO A 187 12.36 -11.28 17.05
C PRO A 187 13.42 -10.27 16.59
N ALA A 188 13.70 -10.23 15.29
CA ALA A 188 14.58 -9.27 14.64
C ALA A 188 13.91 -8.79 13.35
N PRO A 189 13.00 -7.79 13.42
CA PRO A 189 12.21 -7.38 12.29
C PRO A 189 13.09 -6.75 11.21
N ASP A 190 12.97 -7.23 9.97
CA ASP A 190 13.60 -6.61 8.82
C ASP A 190 12.85 -5.32 8.47
N ARG A 191 13.41 -4.18 8.88
CA ARG A 191 12.81 -2.86 8.63
C ARG A 191 12.72 -2.51 7.14
N ALA A 192 13.63 -3.00 6.31
CA ALA A 192 13.58 -2.74 4.87
C ALA A 192 12.41 -3.51 4.24
N ALA A 193 12.22 -4.77 4.63
CA ALA A 193 11.06 -5.56 4.21
C ALA A 193 9.75 -4.93 4.70
N LEU A 194 9.67 -4.58 5.98
CA LEU A 194 8.48 -3.94 6.55
C LEU A 194 8.12 -2.63 5.84
N ARG A 195 9.12 -1.80 5.54
CA ARG A 195 8.93 -0.56 4.77
C ARG A 195 8.47 -0.85 3.34
N HIS A 196 9.06 -1.86 2.70
CA HIS A 196 8.72 -2.22 1.33
C HIS A 196 7.24 -2.58 1.19
N GLU A 197 6.71 -3.41 2.09
CA GLU A 197 5.28 -3.74 2.11
C GLU A 197 4.39 -2.49 2.06
N ILE A 198 4.68 -1.48 2.88
CA ILE A 198 3.82 -0.27 2.94
C ILE A 198 4.06 0.69 1.78
N VAL A 199 5.25 0.69 1.18
CA VAL A 199 5.47 1.41 -0.08
C VAL A 199 4.65 0.81 -1.22
N GLU A 200 4.53 -0.52 -1.29
CA GLU A 200 3.64 -1.17 -2.27
C GLU A 200 2.19 -0.75 -2.04
N VAL A 201 1.72 -0.62 -0.79
CA VAL A 201 0.37 -0.09 -0.49
C VAL A 201 0.13 1.28 -1.10
N VAL A 202 1.10 2.20 -0.99
CA VAL A 202 1.00 3.55 -1.58
C VAL A 202 0.91 3.47 -3.11
N ALA A 203 1.72 2.60 -3.74
CA ALA A 203 1.71 2.39 -5.18
C ALA A 203 0.37 1.79 -5.66
N HIS A 204 -0.10 0.75 -5.00
CA HIS A 204 -1.37 0.08 -5.31
C HIS A 204 -2.56 1.01 -5.13
N GLY A 205 -2.64 1.72 -4.00
CA GLY A 205 -3.72 2.65 -3.71
C GLY A 205 -3.73 3.83 -4.69
N GLY A 206 -2.55 4.33 -5.06
CA GLY A 206 -2.40 5.38 -6.08
C GLY A 206 -2.87 4.92 -7.46
N ALA A 207 -2.53 3.68 -7.85
CA ALA A 207 -2.98 3.09 -9.11
C ALA A 207 -4.51 2.92 -9.14
N LEU A 208 -5.11 2.39 -8.07
CA LEU A 208 -6.56 2.26 -7.96
C LEU A 208 -7.28 3.60 -8.01
N ARG A 209 -6.80 4.59 -7.24
CA ARG A 209 -7.37 5.95 -7.28
C ARG A 209 -7.37 6.49 -8.71
N ALA A 210 -6.24 6.35 -9.43
CA ALA A 210 -6.15 6.78 -10.82
C ALA A 210 -7.05 5.98 -11.78
N MET A 211 -7.39 4.72 -11.47
CA MET A 211 -8.30 3.90 -12.28
C MET A 211 -9.77 4.25 -12.02
N VAL A 212 -10.15 4.55 -10.78
CA VAL A 212 -11.54 4.87 -10.44
C VAL A 212 -11.91 6.31 -10.76
N SER A 213 -10.94 7.24 -10.78
CA SER A 213 -11.17 8.66 -11.07
C SER A 213 -11.14 9.02 -12.56
N ARG A 214 -10.63 8.15 -13.46
CA ARG A 214 -10.59 8.44 -14.90
C ARG A 214 -11.94 8.06 -15.55
N ARG A 215 -12.68 9.08 -15.99
CA ARG A 215 -13.71 8.99 -17.03
C ARG A 215 -13.35 9.91 -18.17
#